data_AF-A0A5C5WHF4-F1
#
_entry.id   AF-A0A5C5WHF4-F1
#
_cell.length_a   1.000
_cell.length_b   1.000
_cell.length_c   1.000
_cell.angle_alpha   90.00
_cell.angle_beta   90.00
_cell.angle_gamma   90.00
#
_symmetry.space_group_name_H-M   'P 1'
#
loop_
_entity.id
_entity.type
_entity.pdbx_description
1 polymer ?
#
loop_
_entity_poly.entity_id
_entity_poly.type
_entity_poly.pdbx_seq_one_letter_code
_entity_poly.pdbx_strand_id
1 'polypeptide(L)' 'MPKALCLFSLVASILIVVLFVADAALGMMGSKSIAPMGGVNTTLDIVFAIVGGILIYLSWSTYREQR' A
#
# COMPACT_ATOMS: atom_id res chain seq x y z
N MET A 1 15.85 -20.19 -0.28
CA MET A 1 14.68 -19.64 -1.00
C MET A 1 13.97 -18.44 -0.31
N PRO A 2 14.66 -17.52 0.43
CA PRO A 2 13.98 -16.36 1.05
C PRO A 2 13.81 -15.14 0.12
N LYS A 3 14.60 -15.04 -0.97
CA LYS A 3 14.61 -13.86 -1.86
C LYS A 3 13.29 -13.65 -2.64
N ALA A 4 12.64 -14.73 -3.07
CA ALA A 4 11.40 -14.66 -3.85
C ALA A 4 10.21 -14.20 -2.99
N LEU A 5 10.11 -14.69 -1.75
CA LEU A 5 9.06 -14.29 -0.81
C LEU A 5 9.19 -12.82 -0.40
N CYS A 6 10.41 -12.32 -0.19
CA CYS A 6 10.65 -10.90 0.13
C CYS A 6 10.28 -9.96 -1.04
N LEU A 7 10.55 -10.37 -2.28
CA LEU A 7 10.19 -9.57 -3.46
C LEU A 7 8.67 -9.57 -3.67
N PHE A 8 8.01 -10.70 -3.42
CA PHE A 8 6.55 -10.78 -3.47
C PHE A 8 5.89 -9.88 -2.41
N SER A 9 6.37 -9.90 -1.16
CA SER A 9 5.83 -9.04 -0.09
C SER A 9 6.04 -7.56 -0.38
N LEU A 10 7.19 -7.19 -0.97
CA LEU A 10 7.48 -5.84 -1.42
C LEU A 10 6.46 -5.38 -2.47
N VAL A 11 6.23 -6.18 -3.52
CA VAL A 11 5.29 -5.82 -4.59
C VAL A 11 3.86 -5.75 -4.05
N ALA A 12 3.44 -6.71 -3.24
CA ALA A 12 2.11 -6.73 -2.64
C ALA A 12 1.87 -5.50 -1.75
N SER A 13 2.84 -5.13 -0.90
CA SER A 13 2.72 -3.95 -0.03
C SER A 13 2.71 -2.64 -0.83
N ILE A 14 3.46 -2.53 -1.93
CA ILE A 14 3.39 -1.38 -2.86
C ILE A 14 1.99 -1.27 -3.45
N LEU A 15 1.41 -2.37 -3.95
CA LEU A 15 0.07 -2.35 -4.53
C LEU A 15 -0.98 -1.91 -3.51
N ILE A 16 -0.88 -2.38 -2.26
CA ILE A 16 -1.76 -1.96 -1.16
C ILE A 16 -1.66 -0.44 -0.98
N VAL A 17 -0.46 0.10 -0.80
CA VAL A 17 -0.29 1.55 -0.59
C VAL A 17 -0.85 2.35 -1.77
N VAL A 18 -0.58 1.93 -3.01
CA VAL A 18 -1.09 2.63 -4.19
C VAL A 18 -2.62 2.63 -4.22
N LEU A 19 -3.27 1.50 -3.94
CA LEU A 19 -4.73 1.39 -3.97
C LEU A 19 -5.39 2.26 -2.88
N PHE A 20 -4.90 2.19 -1.65
CA PHE A 20 -5.48 2.95 -0.53
C PHE A 20 -5.16 4.45 -0.60
N VAL A 21 -3.96 4.83 -1.05
CA VAL A 21 -3.64 6.24 -1.30
C VAL A 21 -4.48 6.80 -2.45
N ALA A 22 -4.70 6.02 -3.51
CA ALA A 22 -5.58 6.41 -4.61
C ALA A 22 -7.04 6.53 -4.14
N ASP A 23 -7.53 5.61 -3.30
CA ASP A 23 -8.88 5.71 -2.75
C ASP A 23 -9.06 6.94 -1.87
N ALA A 24 -8.09 7.22 -0.97
CA ALA A 24 -8.10 8.43 -0.17
C ALA A 24 -8.11 9.69 -1.04
N ALA A 25 -7.23 9.76 -2.05
CA ALA A 25 -7.12 10.92 -2.94
C ALA A 25 -8.43 11.14 -3.74
N LEU A 26 -8.99 10.09 -4.33
CA LEU A 26 -10.22 10.16 -5.12
C LEU A 26 -11.46 10.39 -4.24
N GLY A 27 -11.49 9.80 -3.05
CA GLY A 27 -12.51 10.03 -2.04
C GLY A 27 -12.53 11.47 -1.54
N MET A 28 -11.35 12.07 -1.30
CA MET A 28 -11.21 13.49 -0.93
C MET A 28 -11.60 14.44 -2.06
N MET A 29 -11.41 14.05 -3.32
CA MET A 29 -11.85 14.81 -4.49
C MET A 29 -13.37 14.71 -4.77
N GLY A 30 -14.11 13.92 -3.98
CA GLY A 30 -15.56 13.72 -4.15
C GLY A 30 -15.93 12.72 -5.26
N SER A 31 -14.92 12.09 -5.88
CA SER A 31 -15.08 11.20 -7.03
C SER A 31 -15.33 9.75 -6.60
N LYS A 32 -16.43 9.52 -5.87
CA LYS A 32 -16.77 8.21 -5.27
C LYS A 32 -17.06 7.11 -6.30
N SER A 33 -17.49 7.45 -7.52
CA SER A 33 -17.78 6.47 -8.58
C SER A 33 -16.54 5.83 -9.21
N ILE A 34 -15.37 6.47 -9.09
CA ILE A 34 -14.10 5.95 -9.62
C ILE A 34 -13.13 5.53 -8.51
N ALA A 35 -13.47 5.80 -7.26
CA ALA A 35 -12.68 5.41 -6.10
C ALA A 35 -12.71 3.86 -5.96
N PRO A 36 -11.54 3.18 -5.91
CA PRO A 36 -11.45 1.71 -5.87
C PRO A 36 -12.29 1.04 -4.79
N MET A 37 -12.42 1.67 -3.63
CA MET A 37 -13.20 1.24 -2.47
C MET A 37 -14.37 2.20 -2.16
N GLY A 38 -14.65 3.13 -3.07
CA GLY A 38 -15.78 4.05 -2.98
C GLY A 38 -15.55 5.26 -2.06
N GLY A 39 -14.35 5.47 -1.52
CA GLY A 39 -14.05 6.60 -0.63
C GLY A 39 -14.93 6.64 0.62
N VAL A 40 -15.32 5.47 1.13
CA VAL A 40 -16.30 5.34 2.24
C VAL A 40 -15.65 5.60 3.59
N ASN A 41 -14.40 5.17 3.79
CA ASN A 41 -13.71 5.27 5.07
C ASN A 41 -12.25 5.72 4.92
N THR A 42 -12.07 7.05 4.88
CA THR A 42 -10.75 7.69 4.80
C THR A 42 -9.82 7.34 5.96
N THR A 43 -10.35 6.93 7.12
CA THR A 43 -9.52 6.48 8.24
C THR A 43 -8.83 5.16 7.92
N LEU A 44 -9.55 4.24 7.26
CA LEU A 44 -9.02 2.95 6.84
C LEU A 44 -7.93 3.15 5.77
N ASP A 45 -8.16 4.04 4.81
CA ASP A 45 -7.18 4.35 3.77
C ASP A 45 -5.86 4.89 4.34
N ILE A 46 -5.94 5.80 5.31
CA ILE A 46 -4.77 6.35 5.99
C ILE A 46 -4.01 5.26 6.77
N VAL A 47 -4.73 4.40 7.49
CA VAL A 47 -4.12 3.30 8.25
C VAL A 47 -3.39 2.34 7.32
N PHE A 48 -4.01 1.93 6.21
CA PHE A 48 -3.37 1.03 5.24
C PHE A 48 -2.23 1.69 4.49
N ALA A 49 -2.30 3.00 4.22
CA ALA A 49 -1.18 3.74 3.64
C ALA A 49 0.03 3.77 4.59
N ILE A 50 -0.19 4.00 5.90
CA ILE A 50 0.89 4.03 6.91
C ILE A 50 1.48 2.63 7.11
N VAL A 51 0.65 1.64 7.40
CA VAL A 51 1.10 0.25 7.66
C VAL A 51 1.74 -0.35 6.41
N GLY A 52 1.15 -0.11 5.24
CA GLY A 52 1.72 -0.52 3.95
C GLY A 52 3.08 0.14 3.71
N GLY A 53 3.23 1.44 4.01
CA GLY A 53 4.51 2.14 3.92
C GLY A 53 5.60 1.53 4.82
N ILE A 54 5.25 1.15 6.05
CA ILE A 54 6.15 0.44 6.96
C ILE A 54 6.55 -0.92 6.38
N LEU A 55 5.61 -1.68 5.83
CA LEU A 55 5.88 -2.98 5.21
C LEU A 55 6.79 -2.87 3.98
N ILE A 56 6.61 -1.83 3.15
CA ILE A 56 7.50 -1.53 2.03
C ILE A 56 8.90 -1.27 2.55
N TYR A 57 9.05 -0.41 3.56
CA TYR A 57 10.35 -0.09 4.14
C TYR A 57 11.06 -1.33 4.72
N LEU A 58 10.35 -2.15 5.50
CA LEU A 58 10.89 -3.38 6.09
C LEU A 58 11.27 -4.41 5.01
N SER A 59 10.41 -4.60 4.00
CA SER A 59 10.68 -5.52 2.89
C SER A 59 11.87 -5.03 2.06
N TRP A 60 11.99 -3.72 1.82
CA TRP A 60 13.10 -3.12 1.11
C TRP A 60 14.43 -3.25 1.87
N SER A 61 14.41 -2.98 3.18
CA SER A 61 15.58 -3.14 4.05
C SER A 61 16.05 -4.60 4.03
N THR A 62 15.14 -5.55 4.22
CA THR A 62 15.44 -6.98 4.19
C THR A 62 15.96 -7.42 2.81
N TYR A 63 15.41 -6.89 1.73
CA TYR A 63 15.86 -7.18 0.37
C TYR A 63 17.29 -6.69 0.13
N ARG A 64 17.65 -5.50 0.64
CA ARG A 64 19.03 -4.99 0.57
C ARG A 64 20.00 -5.82 1.39
N GLU A 65 19.61 -6.29 2.57
CA GLU A 65 20.44 -7.15 3.43
C GLU A 65 20.74 -8.51 2.76
N GLN A 66 19.82 -9.02 1.94
CA GLN A 66 19.97 -10.28 1.21
C GLN A 66 20.68 -10.14 -0.15
N ARG A 67 21.08 -8.92 -0.54
CA ARG A 67 21.71 -8.62 -1.84
C ARG A 67 23.23 -8.66 -1.71
#